data_AF-A0A7V2QBU4-F1
#
_entry.id   AF-A0A7V2QBU4-F1
#
_cell.length_a   1.000
_cell.length_b   1.000
_cell.length_c   1.000
_cell.angle_alpha   90.00
_cell.angle_beta   90.00
_cell.angle_gamma   90.00
#
_symmetry.space_group_name_H-M   'P 1'
#
loop_
_entity.id
_entity.type
_entity.pdbx_description
1 polymer ?
#
loop_
_entity_poly.entity_id
_entity_poly.type
_entity_poly.pdbx_seq_one_letter_code
_entity_poly.pdbx_strand_id
1 'polypeptide(L)'
;MSFRYARQAFSPVLLLLVAMALSPAIIHAVAAEPVSAESDVPFTFVITADMRRYSGPGEYDTPHYFRGACESIANQGGGDFMISPGDIDPPAGVKWTITQTLGITYTWYPGVGNHELPGEGRELYYGHNMDWLRSYDYGLVNPGPSGCPETTYSFDHENVHFVMLNEYCDTTGDTVTDGDVSDHLYDWLVADLDGADTEHIFVFGHEPAYPQPDADTGRKAHYLGESLDKYPWRRDPFWDLLRERGVAAYVCGHTHNYSAVKIEGVWQLDAGHAGGLRDPGAPSTFILVHVNGDIVTFDTYRDDANGGAYTLMHEGVLDGIETYLPLIAFGAPMAAQSLE
;
A
#
# COMPACT_ATOMS: atom_id res chain seq x y z
N MET A 1 -19.13 -71.48 -85.32
CA MET A 1 -19.21 -70.03 -85.04
C MET A 1 -17.98 -69.69 -84.20
N SER A 2 -16.81 -69.39 -84.79
CA SER A 2 -16.36 -68.12 -85.42
C SER A 2 -16.33 -66.95 -84.41
N PHE A 3 -15.30 -66.11 -84.24
CA PHE A 3 -13.96 -65.98 -84.83
C PHE A 3 -13.10 -65.10 -83.90
N ARG A 4 -11.81 -65.02 -84.23
CA ARG A 4 -10.71 -64.29 -83.59
C ARG A 4 -10.88 -62.75 -83.52
N TYR A 5 -10.15 -62.16 -82.54
CA TYR A 5 -9.37 -60.90 -82.54
C TYR A 5 -9.84 -59.70 -83.37
N ALA A 6 -9.92 -58.52 -82.73
CA ALA A 6 -9.36 -57.28 -83.27
C ALA A 6 -9.12 -56.22 -82.18
N ARG A 7 -7.92 -55.61 -82.25
CA ARG A 7 -7.50 -54.39 -81.56
C ARG A 7 -8.29 -53.18 -82.08
N GLN A 8 -8.44 -52.11 -81.29
CA GLN A 8 -8.09 -50.73 -81.69
C GLN A 8 -8.27 -49.72 -80.54
N ALA A 9 -7.48 -48.65 -80.61
CA ALA A 9 -7.23 -47.63 -79.59
C ALA A 9 -7.91 -46.28 -79.91
N PHE A 10 -7.61 -45.26 -79.07
CA PHE A 10 -8.06 -43.84 -79.01
C PHE A 10 -9.37 -43.62 -78.22
N SER A 11 -9.54 -42.64 -77.32
CA SER A 11 -8.89 -41.35 -77.00
C SER A 11 -9.37 -40.88 -75.59
N PRO A 12 -8.98 -39.71 -75.04
CA PRO A 12 -8.72 -39.51 -73.61
C PRO A 12 -9.93 -39.09 -72.76
N VAL A 13 -9.84 -39.33 -71.45
CA VAL A 13 -10.80 -38.83 -70.45
C VAL A 13 -10.29 -37.51 -69.86
N LEU A 14 -11.20 -36.53 -69.94
CA LEU A 14 -11.15 -35.15 -69.48
C LEU A 14 -11.00 -35.05 -67.95
N LEU A 15 -10.00 -34.29 -67.49
CA LEU A 15 -9.78 -33.95 -66.09
C LEU A 15 -10.67 -32.75 -65.72
N LEU A 16 -11.57 -32.91 -64.74
CA LEU A 16 -12.41 -31.84 -64.22
C LEU A 16 -11.61 -31.01 -63.20
N LEU A 17 -11.36 -29.73 -63.50
CA LEU A 17 -10.80 -28.74 -62.57
C LEU A 17 -11.90 -28.22 -61.65
N VAL A 18 -11.77 -28.45 -60.34
CA VAL A 18 -12.58 -27.78 -59.30
C VAL A 18 -11.85 -26.50 -58.91
N ALA A 19 -12.43 -25.35 -59.25
CA ALA A 19 -11.98 -24.05 -58.77
C ALA A 19 -12.50 -23.85 -57.33
N MET A 20 -11.61 -23.84 -56.34
CA MET A 20 -11.93 -23.32 -55.01
C MET A 20 -11.90 -21.79 -55.05
N ALA A 21 -13.04 -21.17 -54.82
CA ALA A 21 -13.15 -19.73 -54.62
C ALA A 21 -12.53 -19.36 -53.26
N LEU A 22 -11.50 -18.52 -53.28
CA LEU A 22 -10.95 -17.87 -52.09
C LEU A 22 -11.85 -16.69 -51.73
N SER A 23 -12.60 -16.80 -50.64
CA SER A 23 -13.25 -15.65 -50.01
C SER A 23 -12.20 -14.83 -49.24
N PRO A 24 -12.16 -13.50 -49.37
CA PRO A 24 -11.30 -12.68 -48.54
C PRO A 24 -11.82 -12.73 -47.10
N ALA A 25 -11.03 -13.26 -46.18
CA ALA A 25 -11.28 -13.16 -44.76
C ALA A 25 -11.18 -11.69 -44.36
N ILE A 26 -12.30 -11.10 -43.93
CA ILE A 26 -12.31 -9.80 -43.27
C ILE A 26 -11.72 -10.03 -41.89
N ILE A 27 -10.43 -9.74 -41.75
CA ILE A 27 -9.79 -9.62 -40.43
C ILE A 27 -10.41 -8.37 -39.79
N HIS A 28 -11.36 -8.59 -38.88
CA HIS A 28 -11.70 -7.54 -37.92
C HIS A 28 -10.49 -7.42 -37.00
N ALA A 29 -9.67 -6.39 -37.24
CA ALA A 29 -8.78 -5.91 -36.21
C ALA A 29 -9.68 -5.47 -35.05
N VAL A 30 -9.73 -6.27 -33.99
CA VAL A 30 -10.14 -5.78 -32.69
C VAL A 30 -9.07 -4.75 -32.35
N ALA A 31 -9.42 -3.46 -32.49
CA ALA A 31 -8.62 -2.42 -31.88
C ALA A 31 -8.58 -2.76 -30.39
N ALA A 32 -7.39 -3.06 -29.86
CA ALA A 32 -7.19 -2.96 -28.44
C ALA A 32 -7.61 -1.53 -28.08
N GLU A 33 -8.63 -1.41 -27.23
CA GLU A 33 -8.89 -0.16 -26.50
C GLU A 33 -7.53 0.31 -25.96
N PRO A 34 -7.19 1.60 -26.06
CA PRO A 34 -5.99 2.08 -25.40
C PRO A 34 -6.12 1.71 -23.92
N VAL A 35 -5.18 0.90 -23.43
CA VAL A 35 -4.91 0.80 -21.99
C VAL A 35 -4.83 2.25 -21.52
N SER A 36 -5.68 2.60 -20.55
CA SER A 36 -5.67 3.94 -19.96
C SER A 36 -4.22 4.26 -19.65
N ALA A 37 -3.69 5.32 -20.25
CA ALA A 37 -2.35 5.78 -19.87
C ALA A 37 -2.41 6.06 -18.37
N GLU A 38 -1.58 5.34 -17.59
CA GLU A 38 -1.39 5.66 -16.19
C GLU A 38 -1.10 7.16 -16.08
N SER A 39 -1.73 7.78 -15.10
CA SER A 39 -1.60 9.20 -14.86
C SER A 39 -0.45 9.37 -13.87
N ASP A 40 0.71 9.84 -14.35
CA ASP A 40 1.88 10.15 -13.52
C ASP A 40 1.73 11.48 -12.79
N VAL A 41 0.51 11.82 -12.35
CA VAL A 41 0.24 13.07 -11.65
C VAL A 41 0.89 12.97 -10.27
N PRO A 42 1.85 13.86 -9.94
CA PRO A 42 2.48 13.81 -8.63
C PRO A 42 1.47 14.04 -7.52
N PHE A 43 1.55 13.23 -6.48
CA PHE A 43 0.68 13.34 -5.33
C PHE A 43 1.41 13.01 -4.02
N THR A 44 0.74 13.25 -2.90
CA THR A 44 1.26 12.92 -1.58
C THR A 44 0.17 12.26 -0.77
N PHE A 45 0.48 11.18 -0.05
CA PHE A 45 -0.43 10.59 0.91
C PHE A 45 0.20 10.55 2.30
N VAL A 46 -0.67 10.44 3.31
CA VAL A 46 -0.29 10.53 4.72
C VAL A 46 -0.45 9.17 5.39
N ILE A 47 0.51 8.80 6.24
CA ILE A 47 0.44 7.60 7.08
C ILE A 47 0.39 8.03 8.55
N THR A 48 -0.60 7.52 9.28
CA THR A 48 -0.70 7.66 10.75
C THR A 48 -1.18 6.36 11.35
N ALA A 49 -0.69 5.96 12.52
CA ALA A 49 -1.12 4.74 13.20
C ALA A 49 -1.36 5.00 14.70
N ASP A 50 -2.04 4.09 15.39
CA ASP A 50 -1.98 3.97 16.86
C ASP A 50 -2.33 5.24 17.66
N MET A 51 -3.18 6.11 17.11
CA MET A 51 -3.67 7.29 17.84
C MET A 51 -4.71 6.91 18.90
N ARG A 52 -5.40 5.77 18.74
CA ARG A 52 -6.42 5.25 19.66
C ARG A 52 -7.44 6.34 20.06
N ARG A 53 -7.93 6.22 21.30
CA ARG A 53 -8.85 7.16 21.96
C ARG A 53 -8.36 8.61 22.07
N TYR A 54 -7.14 8.95 21.68
CA TYR A 54 -6.55 10.28 21.82
C TYR A 54 -6.92 11.17 20.62
N SER A 55 -8.20 11.08 20.25
CA SER A 55 -8.85 11.69 19.09
C SER A 55 -10.33 11.93 19.42
N GLY A 56 -11.08 12.50 18.48
CA GLY A 56 -12.51 12.78 18.63
C GLY A 56 -12.83 14.01 19.49
N PRO A 57 -14.12 14.34 19.63
CA PRO A 57 -14.55 15.48 20.44
C PRO A 57 -14.32 15.21 21.93
N GLY A 58 -13.94 16.25 22.68
CA GLY A 58 -13.83 16.20 24.14
C GLY A 58 -12.43 16.48 24.66
N GLU A 59 -11.99 15.72 25.67
CA GLU A 59 -10.73 15.98 26.40
C GLU A 59 -9.48 15.94 25.51
N TYR A 60 -9.48 15.09 24.48
CA TYR A 60 -8.35 14.91 23.57
C TYR A 60 -8.42 15.79 22.31
N ASP A 61 -9.45 16.61 22.15
CA ASP A 61 -9.55 17.62 21.09
C ASP A 61 -8.64 18.82 21.39
N THR A 62 -7.34 18.57 21.41
CA THR A 62 -6.31 19.60 21.61
C THR A 62 -5.10 19.30 20.74
N PRO A 63 -4.27 20.30 20.39
CA PRO A 63 -3.03 20.08 19.64
C PRO A 63 -2.00 19.18 20.33
N HIS A 64 -2.19 18.82 21.60
CA HIS A 64 -1.29 17.92 22.33
C HIS A 64 -1.50 16.42 22.01
N TYR A 65 -2.54 16.08 21.24
CA TYR A 65 -2.90 14.71 20.86
C TYR A 65 -3.02 14.58 19.33
N PHE A 66 -3.81 13.64 18.82
CA PHE A 66 -3.90 13.36 17.38
C PHE A 66 -4.26 14.58 16.53
N ARG A 67 -5.06 15.50 17.08
CA ARG A 67 -5.36 16.77 16.42
C ARG A 67 -4.09 17.56 16.07
N GLY A 68 -3.05 17.54 16.90
CA GLY A 68 -1.77 18.20 16.61
C GLY A 68 -1.06 17.61 15.40
N ALA A 69 -1.11 16.27 15.25
CA ALA A 69 -0.62 15.61 14.04
C ALA A 69 -1.41 16.09 12.82
N CYS A 70 -2.74 16.09 12.88
CA CYS A 70 -3.58 16.53 11.75
C CYS A 70 -3.40 18.02 11.40
N GLU A 71 -3.24 18.91 12.39
CA GLU A 71 -2.92 20.33 12.16
C GLU A 71 -1.54 20.49 11.51
N SER A 72 -0.55 19.70 11.92
CA SER A 72 0.77 19.67 11.26
C SER A 72 0.69 19.18 9.82
N ILE A 73 -0.04 18.08 9.57
CA ILE A 73 -0.30 17.53 8.24
C ILE A 73 -0.97 18.59 7.35
N ALA A 74 -1.99 19.30 7.86
CA ALA A 74 -2.64 20.38 7.13
C ALA A 74 -1.64 21.50 6.73
N ASN A 75 -0.70 21.83 7.62
CA ASN A 75 0.35 22.82 7.34
C ASN A 75 1.36 22.35 6.28
N GLN A 76 1.53 21.03 6.09
CA GLN A 76 2.34 20.45 5.01
C GLN A 76 1.55 20.25 3.70
N GLY A 77 0.31 20.74 3.63
CA GLY A 77 -0.53 20.64 2.43
C GLY A 77 -1.59 19.53 2.47
N GLY A 78 -1.66 18.77 3.56
CA GLY A 78 -2.70 17.77 3.79
C GLY A 78 -2.50 16.45 3.04
N GLY A 79 -1.92 16.47 1.84
CA GLY A 79 -1.91 15.32 0.94
C GLY A 79 -3.31 15.02 0.37
N ASP A 80 -3.39 14.06 -0.53
CA ASP A 80 -4.62 13.65 -1.21
C ASP A 80 -5.53 12.84 -0.28
N PHE A 81 -4.92 11.98 0.54
CA PHE A 81 -5.61 11.12 1.50
C PHE A 81 -4.68 10.66 2.62
N MET A 82 -5.29 10.08 3.66
CA MET A 82 -4.60 9.44 4.78
C MET A 82 -4.90 7.94 4.82
N ILE A 83 -3.90 7.13 5.13
CA ILE A 83 -4.02 5.71 5.41
C ILE A 83 -3.59 5.44 6.86
N SER A 84 -4.34 4.61 7.58
CA SER A 84 -3.99 4.20 8.94
C SER A 84 -4.01 2.68 9.09
N PRO A 85 -2.88 2.00 9.32
CA PRO A 85 -2.81 0.54 9.31
C PRO A 85 -3.46 -0.16 10.52
N GLY A 86 -4.02 0.57 11.48
CA GLY A 86 -4.77 0.02 12.60
C GLY A 86 -4.63 0.83 13.88
N ASP A 87 -5.31 0.36 14.92
CA ASP A 87 -5.36 0.93 16.26
C ASP A 87 -5.90 2.36 16.29
N ILE A 88 -7.10 2.46 15.72
CA ILE A 88 -7.84 3.70 15.46
C ILE A 88 -9.09 3.85 16.34
N ASP A 89 -9.25 3.01 17.37
CA ASP A 89 -10.41 3.01 18.25
C ASP A 89 -10.64 4.32 19.04
N PRO A 90 -11.88 4.78 19.23
CA PRO A 90 -13.01 4.49 18.37
C PRO A 90 -12.80 5.17 17.00
N PRO A 91 -12.98 4.47 15.87
CA PRO A 91 -12.69 5.00 14.54
C PRO A 91 -13.55 6.22 14.19
N ALA A 92 -14.77 6.32 14.75
CA ALA A 92 -15.60 7.50 14.64
C ALA A 92 -14.95 8.78 15.23
N GLY A 93 -14.18 8.64 16.32
CA GLY A 93 -13.44 9.73 16.94
C GLY A 93 -12.28 10.19 16.06
N VAL A 94 -11.51 9.24 15.53
CA VAL A 94 -10.42 9.51 14.59
C VAL A 94 -10.94 10.23 13.35
N LYS A 95 -12.00 9.71 12.70
CA LYS A 95 -12.65 10.35 11.54
C LYS A 95 -13.14 11.76 11.87
N TRP A 96 -13.70 11.96 13.07
CA TRP A 96 -14.16 13.28 13.50
C TRP A 96 -13.00 14.27 13.55
N THR A 97 -11.86 13.90 14.15
CA THR A 97 -10.68 14.78 14.21
C THR A 97 -10.17 15.12 12.81
N ILE A 98 -9.98 14.11 11.95
CA ILE A 98 -9.58 14.31 10.54
C ILE A 98 -10.53 15.29 9.85
N THR A 99 -11.84 15.11 10.03
CA THR A 99 -12.86 15.96 9.41
C THR A 99 -12.77 17.42 9.89
N GLN A 100 -12.51 17.64 11.19
CA GLN A 100 -12.40 19.00 11.73
C GLN A 100 -11.14 19.74 11.26
N THR A 101 -10.05 19.02 11.02
CA THR A 101 -8.74 19.64 10.71
C THR A 101 -8.43 19.65 9.22
N LEU A 102 -8.66 18.54 8.52
CA LEU A 102 -8.31 18.34 7.10
C LEU A 102 -9.51 18.54 6.16
N GLY A 103 -10.72 18.56 6.73
CA GLY A 103 -11.95 18.90 6.02
C GLY A 103 -12.87 17.70 5.79
N ILE A 104 -14.16 18.00 5.58
CA ILE A 104 -15.23 16.99 5.45
C ILE A 104 -15.12 16.11 4.20
N THR A 105 -14.41 16.58 3.19
CA THR A 105 -14.17 15.82 1.95
C THR A 105 -12.84 15.08 1.96
N TYR A 106 -12.07 15.14 3.05
CA TYR A 106 -10.77 14.49 3.13
C TYR A 106 -10.91 12.97 3.24
N THR A 107 -10.27 12.27 2.31
CA THR A 107 -10.33 10.81 2.19
C THR A 107 -9.45 10.15 3.25
N TRP A 108 -9.97 9.09 3.88
CA TRP A 108 -9.26 8.32 4.89
C TRP A 108 -9.54 6.83 4.69
N TYR A 109 -8.47 6.04 4.65
CA TYR A 109 -8.47 4.59 4.51
C TYR A 109 -8.02 3.94 5.83
N PRO A 110 -8.98 3.55 6.69
CA PRO A 110 -8.69 2.87 7.95
C PRO A 110 -8.41 1.37 7.76
N GLY A 111 -7.45 0.85 8.51
CA GLY A 111 -7.16 -0.57 8.71
C GLY A 111 -7.60 -1.07 10.08
N VAL A 112 -7.43 -2.37 10.31
CA VAL A 112 -7.79 -3.06 11.55
C VAL A 112 -6.52 -3.36 12.34
N GLY A 113 -6.41 -2.83 13.56
CA GLY A 113 -5.44 -3.25 14.56
C GLY A 113 -6.05 -4.14 15.64
N ASN A 114 -5.22 -4.65 16.55
CA ASN A 114 -5.66 -5.59 17.59
C ASN A 114 -6.72 -4.98 18.52
N HIS A 115 -6.82 -3.66 18.60
CA HIS A 115 -7.82 -2.98 19.42
C HIS A 115 -9.09 -2.55 18.67
N GLU A 116 -9.17 -2.78 17.36
CA GLU A 116 -10.47 -2.78 16.69
C GLU A 116 -11.28 -4.03 17.06
N LEU A 117 -10.59 -5.10 17.50
CA LEU A 117 -11.21 -6.37 17.87
C LEU A 117 -12.21 -6.21 19.02
N PRO A 118 -13.32 -6.97 19.01
CA PRO A 118 -14.34 -6.90 20.04
C PRO A 118 -13.78 -7.11 21.45
N GLY A 119 -13.99 -6.14 22.35
CA GLY A 119 -13.52 -6.21 23.73
C GLY A 119 -12.06 -5.81 23.97
N GLU A 120 -11.27 -5.60 22.92
CA GLU A 120 -9.84 -5.25 23.04
C GLU A 120 -9.62 -3.73 23.00
N GLY A 121 -10.54 -2.96 22.41
CA GLY A 121 -10.47 -1.50 22.35
C GLY A 121 -11.48 -0.75 23.22
N ARG A 122 -11.46 0.58 23.08
CA ARG A 122 -12.51 1.48 23.54
C ARG A 122 -13.66 1.46 22.54
N GLU A 123 -14.76 0.87 22.96
CA GLU A 123 -15.95 0.66 22.14
C GLU A 123 -17.22 1.11 22.88
N LEU A 124 -18.27 1.47 22.13
CA LEU A 124 -19.57 1.83 22.72
C LEU A 124 -20.34 0.60 23.22
N TYR A 125 -20.13 -0.53 22.55
CA TYR A 125 -20.60 -1.87 22.90
C TYR A 125 -19.67 -2.90 22.24
N TYR A 126 -19.75 -4.15 22.67
CA TYR A 126 -18.90 -5.24 22.17
C TYR A 126 -18.97 -5.38 20.64
N GLY A 127 -17.84 -5.14 19.97
CA GLY A 127 -17.69 -5.22 18.51
C GLY A 127 -18.04 -3.94 17.75
N HIS A 128 -18.33 -2.83 18.44
CA HIS A 128 -18.74 -1.57 17.80
C HIS A 128 -17.70 -1.03 16.81
N ASN A 129 -16.40 -1.20 17.08
CA ASN A 129 -15.36 -0.70 16.18
C ASN A 129 -15.38 -1.44 14.83
N MET A 130 -15.50 -2.77 14.86
CA MET A 130 -15.64 -3.58 13.65
C MET A 130 -16.96 -3.32 12.93
N ASP A 131 -18.08 -3.16 13.64
CA ASP A 131 -19.36 -2.79 13.02
C ASP A 131 -19.25 -1.44 12.29
N TRP A 132 -18.53 -0.49 12.87
CA TRP A 132 -18.25 0.78 12.22
C TRP A 132 -17.43 0.60 10.95
N LEU A 133 -16.33 -0.16 11.01
CA LEU A 133 -15.42 -0.38 9.87
C LEU A 133 -16.09 -1.14 8.72
N ARG A 134 -16.88 -2.18 9.02
CA ARG A 134 -17.67 -2.91 8.01
C ARG A 134 -18.69 -2.03 7.30
N SER A 135 -19.15 -0.96 7.97
CA SER A 135 -20.12 -0.01 7.42
C SER A 135 -19.49 1.23 6.78
N TYR A 136 -18.16 1.38 6.89
CA TYR A 136 -17.48 2.56 6.41
C TYR A 136 -17.45 2.57 4.87
N ASP A 137 -17.75 3.74 4.30
CA ASP A 137 -17.71 3.93 2.85
C ASP A 137 -16.28 4.32 2.43
N TYR A 138 -15.53 3.33 1.95
CA TYR A 138 -14.18 3.51 1.41
C TYR A 138 -14.17 4.16 0.03
N GLY A 139 -15.33 4.42 -0.58
CA GLY A 139 -15.45 4.77 -1.99
C GLY A 139 -15.29 3.53 -2.88
N LEU A 140 -14.66 3.70 -4.04
CA LEU A 140 -14.42 2.60 -4.98
C LEU A 140 -13.14 1.85 -4.59
N VAL A 141 -13.30 0.70 -3.94
CA VAL A 141 -12.21 -0.22 -3.59
C VAL A 141 -12.54 -1.64 -4.05
N ASN A 142 -11.51 -2.45 -4.27
CA ASN A 142 -11.66 -3.88 -4.48
C ASN A 142 -11.82 -4.56 -3.12
N PRO A 143 -12.91 -5.31 -2.90
CA PRO A 143 -13.14 -5.97 -1.62
C PRO A 143 -12.17 -7.13 -1.39
N GLY A 144 -11.85 -7.34 -0.12
CA GLY A 144 -11.04 -8.45 0.37
C GLY A 144 -11.67 -9.83 0.17
N PRO A 145 -11.01 -10.89 0.68
CA PRO A 145 -11.51 -12.23 0.52
C PRO A 145 -12.71 -12.50 1.44
N SER A 146 -13.40 -13.61 1.19
CA SER A 146 -14.52 -14.05 2.04
C SER A 146 -14.11 -14.13 3.51
N GLY A 147 -14.91 -13.59 4.42
CA GLY A 147 -14.56 -13.51 5.85
C GLY A 147 -14.20 -12.09 6.29
N CYS A 148 -13.54 -11.31 5.43
CA CYS A 148 -13.20 -9.90 5.67
C CYS A 148 -13.29 -8.98 4.43
N PRO A 149 -14.35 -9.06 3.60
CA PRO A 149 -14.42 -8.29 2.36
C PRO A 149 -14.52 -6.77 2.57
N GLU A 150 -14.94 -6.31 3.75
CA GLU A 150 -15.02 -4.88 4.11
C GLU A 150 -13.84 -4.36 4.95
N THR A 151 -12.90 -5.21 5.34
CA THR A 151 -11.77 -4.83 6.22
C THR A 151 -10.41 -5.21 5.68
N THR A 152 -10.36 -6.07 4.66
CA THR A 152 -9.25 -6.17 3.70
C THR A 152 -9.73 -5.57 2.39
N TYR A 153 -8.92 -4.76 1.72
CA TYR A 153 -9.28 -4.15 0.45
C TYR A 153 -8.05 -3.63 -0.29
N SER A 154 -8.18 -3.40 -1.60
CA SER A 154 -7.17 -2.71 -2.41
C SER A 154 -7.80 -1.61 -3.26
N PHE A 155 -6.99 -0.67 -3.71
CA PHE A 155 -7.42 0.38 -4.64
C PHE A 155 -6.22 0.98 -5.38
N ASP A 156 -6.50 1.58 -6.52
CA ASP A 156 -5.52 2.31 -7.30
C ASP A 156 -5.73 3.81 -7.11
N HIS A 157 -4.65 4.56 -7.01
CA HIS A 157 -4.66 6.02 -7.10
C HIS A 157 -3.45 6.46 -7.92
N GLU A 158 -3.74 7.08 -9.07
CA GLU A 158 -2.71 7.43 -10.06
C GLU A 158 -1.88 6.19 -10.46
N ASN A 159 -0.55 6.23 -10.42
CA ASN A 159 0.35 5.12 -10.78
C ASN A 159 0.70 4.17 -9.60
N VAL A 160 -0.15 4.12 -8.56
CA VAL A 160 0.13 3.35 -7.33
C VAL A 160 -1.03 2.45 -6.93
N HIS A 161 -0.72 1.18 -6.69
CA HIS A 161 -1.62 0.20 -6.10
C HIS A 161 -1.44 0.12 -4.57
N PHE A 162 -2.53 0.26 -3.84
CA PHE A 162 -2.56 0.23 -2.38
C PHE A 162 -3.35 -0.97 -1.89
N VAL A 163 -2.79 -1.70 -0.93
CA VAL A 163 -3.44 -2.87 -0.31
C VAL A 163 -3.52 -2.70 1.20
N MET A 164 -4.72 -2.79 1.77
CA MET A 164 -4.95 -2.83 3.22
C MET A 164 -5.32 -4.25 3.63
N LEU A 165 -4.51 -4.87 4.50
CA LEU A 165 -4.72 -6.20 5.05
C LEU A 165 -5.35 -6.11 6.44
N ASN A 166 -6.33 -6.97 6.70
CA ASN A 166 -6.76 -7.29 8.05
C ASN A 166 -6.09 -8.59 8.52
N GLU A 167 -5.02 -8.48 9.29
CA GLU A 167 -4.25 -9.62 9.82
C GLU A 167 -4.97 -10.37 10.95
N TYR A 168 -6.18 -9.95 11.28
CA TYR A 168 -7.08 -10.64 12.20
C TYR A 168 -8.13 -11.49 11.46
N CYS A 169 -7.97 -11.67 10.13
CA CYS A 169 -8.90 -12.38 9.25
C CYS A 169 -8.45 -13.78 8.82
N ASP A 170 -9.42 -14.69 8.74
CA ASP A 170 -9.35 -15.92 7.93
C ASP A 170 -10.70 -16.24 7.25
N THR A 171 -10.82 -17.44 6.67
CA THR A 171 -12.07 -17.90 6.01
C THR A 171 -13.34 -17.83 6.87
N THR A 172 -13.21 -17.76 8.20
CA THR A 172 -14.29 -17.83 9.18
C THR A 172 -14.74 -16.47 9.69
N GLY A 173 -13.94 -15.42 9.49
CA GLY A 173 -14.29 -14.05 9.89
C GLY A 173 -13.10 -13.10 9.92
N ASP A 174 -13.37 -11.85 10.28
CA ASP A 174 -12.45 -10.71 10.27
C ASP A 174 -11.90 -10.33 11.66
N THR A 175 -12.10 -11.21 12.65
CA THR A 175 -11.76 -11.00 14.08
C THR A 175 -11.35 -12.31 14.77
N VAL A 176 -10.68 -13.21 14.05
CA VAL A 176 -10.52 -14.63 14.42
C VAL A 176 -9.08 -15.08 14.60
N THR A 177 -8.12 -14.39 14.00
CA THR A 177 -6.69 -14.61 14.23
C THR A 177 -6.14 -13.58 15.22
N ASP A 178 -4.87 -13.73 15.60
CA ASP A 178 -4.19 -12.91 16.61
C ASP A 178 -3.01 -12.14 16.02
N GLY A 179 -3.16 -11.64 14.80
CA GLY A 179 -2.09 -10.97 14.04
C GLY A 179 -1.29 -11.96 13.19
N ASP A 180 -1.85 -12.38 12.06
CA ASP A 180 -1.24 -13.35 11.16
C ASP A 180 -1.65 -13.11 9.69
N VAL A 181 -0.75 -13.46 8.77
CA VAL A 181 -1.06 -13.55 7.35
C VAL A 181 -1.48 -15.00 7.07
N SER A 182 -2.75 -15.30 7.37
CA SER A 182 -3.31 -16.63 7.13
C SER A 182 -3.20 -17.03 5.66
N ASP A 183 -3.16 -18.34 5.36
CA ASP A 183 -3.07 -18.84 3.98
C ASP A 183 -4.19 -18.25 3.09
N HIS A 184 -5.36 -18.02 3.69
CA HIS A 184 -6.52 -17.39 3.04
C HIS A 184 -6.28 -15.93 2.65
N LEU A 185 -5.67 -15.15 3.55
CA LEU A 185 -5.30 -13.76 3.29
C LEU A 185 -4.14 -13.68 2.28
N TYR A 186 -3.17 -14.58 2.41
CA TYR A 186 -2.04 -14.72 1.48
C TYR A 186 -2.50 -15.01 0.06
N ASP A 187 -3.37 -16.01 -0.14
CA ASP A 187 -3.86 -16.40 -1.47
C ASP A 187 -4.63 -15.25 -2.15
N TRP A 188 -5.37 -14.45 -1.37
CA TRP A 188 -6.02 -13.24 -1.88
C TRP A 188 -5.01 -12.18 -2.29
N LEU A 189 -4.00 -11.91 -1.45
CA LEU A 189 -2.95 -10.93 -1.76
C LEU A 189 -2.17 -11.34 -3.02
N VAL A 190 -1.87 -12.62 -3.22
CA VAL A 190 -1.25 -13.11 -4.46
C VAL A 190 -2.11 -12.75 -5.67
N ALA A 191 -3.42 -13.02 -5.60
CA ALA A 191 -4.33 -12.74 -6.71
C ALA A 191 -4.51 -11.24 -6.99
N ASP A 192 -4.52 -10.42 -5.93
CA ASP A 192 -4.62 -8.96 -6.02
C ASP A 192 -3.35 -8.37 -6.66
N LEU A 193 -2.17 -8.74 -6.17
CA LEU A 193 -0.88 -8.29 -6.70
C LEU A 193 -0.59 -8.79 -8.12
N ASP A 194 -1.03 -10.00 -8.48
CA ASP A 194 -0.93 -10.51 -9.86
C ASP A 194 -1.90 -9.79 -10.83
N GLY A 195 -2.92 -9.11 -10.29
CA GLY A 195 -3.89 -8.31 -11.04
C GLY A 195 -3.56 -6.82 -11.14
N ALA A 196 -2.66 -6.31 -10.29
CA ALA A 196 -2.18 -4.94 -10.34
C ALA A 196 -1.30 -4.70 -11.58
N ASP A 197 -1.57 -3.59 -12.27
CA ASP A 197 -0.82 -3.13 -13.46
C ASP A 197 -0.29 -1.71 -13.22
N THR A 198 0.37 -1.50 -12.08
CA THR A 198 0.85 -0.18 -11.62
C THR A 198 2.36 -0.17 -11.37
N GLU A 199 2.96 1.01 -11.42
CA GLU A 199 4.39 1.19 -11.21
C GLU A 199 4.84 0.94 -9.76
N HIS A 200 4.08 1.46 -8.78
CA HIS A 200 4.42 1.31 -7.37
C HIS A 200 3.33 0.55 -6.62
N ILE A 201 3.76 -0.21 -5.59
CA ILE A 201 2.85 -0.97 -4.74
C ILE A 201 3.17 -0.72 -3.27
N PHE A 202 2.13 -0.44 -2.49
CA PHE A 202 2.18 -0.33 -1.03
C PHE A 202 1.24 -1.34 -0.39
N VAL A 203 1.75 -2.09 0.58
CA VAL A 203 0.95 -3.02 1.38
C VAL A 203 0.92 -2.54 2.82
N PHE A 204 -0.26 -2.53 3.44
CA PHE A 204 -0.51 -2.08 4.80
C PHE A 204 -1.07 -3.24 5.61
N GLY A 205 -0.60 -3.38 6.84
CA GLY A 205 -1.13 -4.29 7.87
C GLY A 205 -0.74 -3.74 9.23
N HIS A 206 -1.38 -4.17 10.31
CA HIS A 206 -1.12 -3.57 11.63
C HIS A 206 0.19 -4.06 12.23
N GLU A 207 0.44 -5.36 12.15
CA GLU A 207 1.52 -6.09 12.77
C GLU A 207 2.81 -6.00 11.91
N PRO A 208 3.95 -5.61 12.48
CA PRO A 208 5.22 -5.65 11.76
C PRO A 208 5.65 -7.10 11.42
N ALA A 209 6.19 -7.28 10.21
CA ALA A 209 6.85 -8.53 9.80
C ALA A 209 8.13 -8.80 10.60
N TYR A 210 8.88 -7.73 10.87
CA TYR A 210 10.13 -7.72 11.61
C TYR A 210 10.13 -6.53 12.58
N PRO A 211 9.60 -6.66 13.82
CA PRO A 211 9.61 -5.58 14.79
C PRO A 211 11.00 -4.95 14.95
N GLN A 212 11.08 -3.62 14.94
CA GLN A 212 12.33 -2.86 15.11
C GLN A 212 12.28 -2.00 16.38
N PRO A 213 13.43 -1.67 16.98
CA PRO A 213 13.45 -0.61 17.97
C PRO A 213 13.08 0.74 17.34
N ASP A 214 12.57 1.67 18.15
CA ASP A 214 12.36 3.05 17.72
C ASP A 214 13.68 3.67 17.23
N ALA A 215 13.64 4.33 16.06
CA ALA A 215 14.81 4.88 15.40
C ALA A 215 15.54 5.95 16.24
N ASP A 216 14.81 6.70 17.08
CA ASP A 216 15.36 7.82 17.84
C ASP A 216 15.58 7.47 19.32
N THR A 217 14.64 6.75 19.94
CA THR A 217 14.73 6.42 21.37
C THR A 217 15.40 5.07 21.64
N GLY A 218 15.49 4.19 20.63
CA GLY A 218 15.94 2.82 20.78
C GLY A 218 15.00 1.93 21.60
N ARG A 219 13.78 2.41 21.90
CA ARG A 219 12.77 1.65 22.65
C ARG A 219 12.42 0.37 21.90
N LYS A 220 12.29 -0.73 22.65
CA LYS A 220 11.82 -2.03 22.15
C LYS A 220 10.48 -2.33 22.82
N ALA A 221 9.38 -2.08 22.11
CA ALA A 221 8.04 -2.51 22.48
C ALA A 221 7.52 -3.51 21.44
N HIS A 222 6.72 -4.50 21.87
CA HIS A 222 6.23 -5.58 21.01
C HIS A 222 7.35 -6.27 20.22
N TYR A 223 8.51 -6.45 20.87
CA TYR A 223 9.71 -6.96 20.24
C TYR A 223 9.81 -8.48 20.46
N LEU A 224 9.92 -9.24 19.37
CA LEU A 224 10.14 -10.69 19.30
C LEU A 224 8.95 -11.56 19.74
N GLY A 225 8.26 -12.13 18.76
CA GLY A 225 7.25 -13.18 18.91
C GLY A 225 5.87 -12.66 19.33
N GLU A 226 5.64 -11.36 19.16
CA GLU A 226 4.37 -10.69 19.50
C GLU A 226 3.64 -10.16 18.26
N SER A 227 4.25 -10.18 17.07
CA SER A 227 3.64 -9.77 15.80
C SER A 227 3.74 -10.90 14.77
N LEU A 228 3.79 -10.61 13.47
CA LEU A 228 3.94 -11.64 12.44
C LEU A 228 5.18 -12.52 12.63
N ASP A 229 6.21 -12.02 13.33
CA ASP A 229 7.40 -12.79 13.68
C ASP A 229 7.14 -13.96 14.65
N LYS A 230 5.96 -14.02 15.26
CA LYS A 230 5.42 -15.19 15.95
C LYS A 230 5.19 -16.38 15.02
N TYR A 231 4.88 -16.11 13.75
CA TYR A 231 4.54 -17.11 12.73
C TYR A 231 5.52 -17.06 11.54
N PRO A 232 6.82 -17.37 11.75
CA PRO A 232 7.84 -17.23 10.71
C PRO A 232 7.52 -18.04 9.44
N TRP A 233 6.84 -19.18 9.56
CA TRP A 233 6.45 -20.00 8.40
C TRP A 233 5.36 -19.38 7.52
N ARG A 234 4.65 -18.34 7.99
CA ARG A 234 3.70 -17.52 7.22
C ARG A 234 4.29 -16.16 6.85
N ARG A 235 5.01 -15.55 7.79
CA ARG A 235 5.71 -14.27 7.61
C ARG A 235 6.81 -14.33 6.54
N ASP A 236 7.60 -15.41 6.48
CA ASP A 236 8.67 -15.52 5.47
C ASP A 236 8.09 -15.63 4.04
N PRO A 237 7.10 -16.50 3.73
CA PRO A 237 6.45 -16.51 2.41
C PRO A 237 5.74 -15.21 2.05
N PHE A 238 5.12 -14.54 3.03
CA PHE A 238 4.54 -13.22 2.85
C PHE A 238 5.59 -12.21 2.41
N TRP A 239 6.72 -12.14 3.11
CA TRP A 239 7.80 -11.21 2.76
C TRP A 239 8.44 -11.53 1.40
N ASP A 240 8.62 -12.82 1.10
CA ASP A 240 9.11 -13.27 -0.20
C ASP A 240 8.18 -12.83 -1.33
N LEU A 241 6.85 -12.92 -1.14
CA LEU A 241 5.86 -12.43 -2.10
C LEU A 241 6.01 -10.92 -2.35
N LEU A 242 6.10 -10.11 -1.28
CA LEU A 242 6.28 -8.66 -1.40
C LEU A 242 7.54 -8.32 -2.21
N ARG A 243 8.64 -9.02 -1.93
CA ARG A 243 9.91 -8.86 -2.66
C ARG A 243 9.77 -9.25 -4.13
N GLU A 244 9.16 -10.40 -4.41
CA GLU A 244 8.99 -10.91 -5.78
C GLU A 244 8.08 -10.04 -6.64
N ARG A 245 7.12 -9.34 -6.03
CA ARG A 245 6.19 -8.42 -6.72
C ARG A 245 6.67 -6.97 -6.72
N GLY A 246 7.87 -6.69 -6.21
CA GLY A 246 8.44 -5.34 -6.24
C GLY A 246 7.69 -4.34 -5.36
N VAL A 247 7.11 -4.79 -4.25
CA VAL A 247 6.43 -3.90 -3.30
C VAL A 247 7.42 -2.89 -2.73
N ALA A 248 7.10 -1.60 -2.85
CA ALA A 248 7.96 -0.52 -2.41
C ALA A 248 8.09 -0.51 -0.89
N ALA A 249 6.95 -0.60 -0.18
CA ALA A 249 6.91 -0.68 1.27
C ALA A 249 5.76 -1.52 1.81
N TYR A 250 6.06 -2.30 2.84
CA TYR A 250 5.10 -2.76 3.84
C TYR A 250 5.01 -1.74 4.98
N VAL A 251 3.82 -1.24 5.26
CA VAL A 251 3.58 -0.20 6.27
C VAL A 251 2.77 -0.77 7.42
N CYS A 252 3.23 -0.54 8.65
CA CYS A 252 2.66 -1.10 9.86
C CYS A 252 2.61 -0.12 11.04
N GLY A 253 2.07 -0.59 12.17
CA GLY A 253 2.02 0.11 13.45
C GLY A 253 2.29 -0.86 14.59
N HIS A 254 1.38 -0.93 15.58
CA HIS A 254 1.36 -1.89 16.70
C HIS A 254 2.46 -1.66 17.74
N THR A 255 3.72 -1.50 17.33
CA THR A 255 4.85 -1.38 18.27
C THR A 255 4.89 -0.02 18.98
N HIS A 256 4.12 0.95 18.47
CA HIS A 256 4.22 2.37 18.80
C HIS A 256 5.63 2.96 18.63
N ASN A 257 6.52 2.31 17.86
CA ASN A 257 7.88 2.78 17.61
C ASN A 257 8.01 3.14 16.14
N TYR A 258 8.60 4.29 15.85
CA TYR A 258 8.90 4.60 14.46
C TYR A 258 10.14 3.83 14.01
N SER A 259 10.07 3.20 12.85
CA SER A 259 11.24 2.67 12.16
C SER A 259 11.05 2.67 10.65
N ALA A 260 12.13 2.88 9.90
CA ALA A 260 12.16 2.74 8.45
C ALA A 260 13.39 1.90 8.08
N VAL A 261 13.16 0.66 7.66
CA VAL A 261 14.25 -0.29 7.36
C VAL A 261 14.00 -1.01 6.04
N LYS A 262 15.04 -1.18 5.23
CA LYS A 262 14.96 -1.96 3.98
C LYS A 262 15.43 -3.39 4.25
N ILE A 263 14.52 -4.36 4.13
CA ILE A 263 14.76 -5.78 4.40
C ILE A 263 14.63 -6.54 3.10
N GLU A 264 15.75 -7.05 2.59
CA GLU A 264 15.82 -7.84 1.35
C GLU A 264 15.17 -7.19 0.11
N GLY A 265 15.17 -5.86 0.05
CA GLY A 265 14.67 -5.10 -1.10
C GLY A 265 13.32 -4.41 -0.87
N VAL A 266 12.56 -4.79 0.15
CA VAL A 266 11.28 -4.17 0.52
C VAL A 266 11.48 -3.28 1.75
N TRP A 267 10.89 -2.09 1.78
CA TRP A 267 10.87 -1.27 2.99
C TRP A 267 9.84 -1.80 3.98
N GLN A 268 10.18 -1.86 5.27
CA GLN A 268 9.20 -1.89 6.35
C GLN A 268 9.19 -0.50 7.00
N LEU A 269 8.04 0.16 6.95
CA LEU A 269 7.80 1.42 7.65
C LEU A 269 6.86 1.15 8.82
N ASP A 270 7.38 1.21 10.04
CA ASP A 270 6.54 1.27 11.24
C ASP A 270 6.22 2.74 11.53
N ALA A 271 4.95 3.10 11.44
CA ALA A 271 4.48 4.47 11.58
C ALA A 271 4.47 4.96 13.04
N GLY A 272 4.80 4.10 14.00
CA GLY A 272 4.80 4.42 15.42
C GLY A 272 3.39 4.71 15.93
N HIS A 273 3.20 5.85 16.59
CA HIS A 273 1.86 6.31 16.99
C HIS A 273 1.66 7.78 16.68
N ALA A 274 0.44 8.18 16.31
CA ALA A 274 0.05 9.59 16.11
C ALA A 274 -0.72 10.17 17.33
N GLY A 275 -0.63 9.52 18.50
CA GLY A 275 -1.39 9.89 19.70
C GLY A 275 -0.91 11.13 20.46
N GLY A 276 0.10 11.88 19.99
CA GLY A 276 0.71 13.00 20.72
C GLY A 276 1.28 12.55 22.07
N LEU A 277 0.85 13.21 23.16
CA LEU A 277 1.25 12.88 24.55
C LEU A 277 0.79 11.51 25.07
N ARG A 278 0.11 10.68 24.26
CA ARG A 278 -0.36 9.35 24.64
C ARG A 278 0.73 8.50 25.26
N ASP A 279 1.90 8.47 24.63
CA ASP A 279 2.98 7.53 24.94
C ASP A 279 4.29 8.30 25.12
N PRO A 280 4.81 8.43 26.36
CA PRO A 280 6.05 9.14 26.61
C PRO A 280 7.31 8.33 26.23
N GLY A 281 7.15 7.07 25.79
CA GLY A 281 8.26 6.18 25.45
C GLY A 281 8.81 6.35 24.03
N ALA A 282 8.02 6.93 23.12
CA ALA A 282 8.43 7.27 21.77
C ALA A 282 7.75 8.59 21.34
N PRO A 283 8.39 9.42 20.51
CA PRO A 283 7.73 10.58 19.94
C PRO A 283 6.56 10.21 19.02
N SER A 284 5.49 11.00 19.10
CA SER A 284 4.34 10.86 18.21
C SER A 284 4.75 11.17 16.77
N THR A 285 4.24 10.42 15.78
CA THR A 285 4.80 10.36 14.43
C THR A 285 3.70 10.37 13.37
N PHE A 286 3.97 11.02 12.24
CA PHE A 286 3.28 10.79 10.96
C PHE A 286 4.29 10.78 9.82
N ILE A 287 3.94 10.14 8.71
CA ILE A 287 4.79 10.06 7.52
C ILE A 287 4.03 10.65 6.34
N LEU A 288 4.70 11.49 5.55
CA LEU A 288 4.25 11.89 4.22
C LEU A 288 5.01 11.05 3.20
N VAL A 289 4.30 10.48 2.23
CA VAL A 289 4.91 9.78 1.11
C VAL A 289 4.60 10.56 -0.15
N HIS A 290 5.64 10.92 -0.90
CA HIS A 290 5.56 11.72 -2.11
C HIS A 290 5.82 10.84 -3.31
N VAL A 291 4.86 10.77 -4.22
CA VAL A 291 4.96 10.01 -5.47
C VAL A 291 5.13 11.00 -6.61
N ASN A 292 6.22 10.89 -7.35
CA ASN A 292 6.59 11.82 -8.42
C ASN A 292 7.01 11.04 -9.68
N GLY A 293 6.04 10.43 -10.37
CA GLY A 293 6.32 9.43 -11.41
C GLY A 293 7.11 8.28 -10.79
N ASP A 294 8.22 7.89 -11.41
CA ASP A 294 9.06 6.76 -11.04
C ASP A 294 9.78 6.87 -9.68
N ILE A 295 9.69 8.00 -8.98
CA ILE A 295 10.40 8.24 -7.71
C ILE A 295 9.39 8.41 -6.59
N VAL A 296 9.57 7.59 -5.55
CA VAL A 296 8.79 7.67 -4.32
C VAL A 296 9.71 7.99 -3.15
N THR A 297 9.44 9.10 -2.46
CA THR A 297 10.17 9.52 -1.26
C THR A 297 9.25 9.57 -0.05
N PHE A 298 9.83 9.61 1.14
CA PHE A 298 9.08 9.81 2.38
C PHE A 298 9.74 10.86 3.27
N ASP A 299 8.90 11.59 4.00
CA ASP A 299 9.25 12.54 5.05
C ASP A 299 8.55 12.10 6.35
N THR A 300 9.31 11.82 7.39
CA THR A 300 8.79 11.48 8.71
C THR A 300 8.87 12.66 9.64
N TYR A 301 7.72 13.08 10.15
CA TYR A 301 7.59 14.13 11.14
C TYR A 301 7.31 13.53 12.50
N ARG A 302 8.05 13.99 13.51
CA ARG A 302 7.88 13.54 14.89
C ARG A 302 7.67 14.72 15.83
N ASP A 303 6.85 14.51 16.86
CA ASP A 303 6.65 15.50 17.91
C ASP A 303 7.88 15.63 18.81
N ASP A 304 7.88 16.65 19.66
CA ASP A 304 8.96 16.94 20.61
C ASP A 304 8.86 16.12 21.92
N ALA A 305 8.04 15.07 21.95
CA ALA A 305 7.62 14.28 23.12
C ALA A 305 6.99 15.11 24.26
N ASN A 306 6.64 16.37 24.01
CA ASN A 306 6.00 17.28 24.97
C ASN A 306 4.63 17.77 24.45
N GLY A 307 4.06 17.10 23.44
CA GLY A 307 2.79 17.48 22.83
C GLY A 307 2.90 18.79 22.06
N GLY A 308 4.11 19.14 21.60
CA GLY A 308 4.44 20.36 20.89
C GLY A 308 4.39 20.18 19.37
N ALA A 309 5.32 20.85 18.69
CA ALA A 309 5.37 20.89 17.23
C ALA A 309 5.94 19.59 16.66
N TYR A 310 5.42 19.19 15.50
CA TYR A 310 6.02 18.13 14.71
C TYR A 310 7.11 18.72 13.81
N THR A 311 8.30 18.12 13.84
CA THR A 311 9.42 18.51 12.99
C THR A 311 9.84 17.35 12.10
N LEU A 312 10.31 17.66 10.89
CA LEU A 312 10.92 16.67 10.01
C LEU A 312 12.14 16.06 10.71
N MET A 313 12.15 14.74 10.86
CA MET A 313 13.20 13.99 11.55
C MET A 313 13.92 13.00 10.64
N HIS A 314 13.19 12.35 9.72
CA HIS A 314 13.74 11.37 8.80
C HIS A 314 13.20 11.62 7.39
N GLU A 315 14.02 11.34 6.39
CA GLU A 315 13.67 11.43 4.98
C GLU A 315 14.34 10.28 4.22
N GLY A 316 13.79 9.85 3.10
CA GLY A 316 14.40 8.80 2.28
C GLY A 316 13.65 8.47 1.00
N VAL A 317 14.22 7.56 0.22
CA VAL A 317 13.68 7.08 -1.06
C VAL A 317 13.16 5.66 -0.88
N LEU A 318 11.85 5.46 -1.09
CA LEU A 318 11.20 4.15 -1.03
C LEU A 318 11.42 3.37 -2.31
N ASP A 319 11.19 4.03 -3.44
CA ASP A 319 11.27 3.45 -4.78
C ASP A 319 11.80 4.44 -5.82
N GLY A 320 12.34 3.92 -6.91
CA GLY A 320 13.00 4.70 -7.96
C GLY A 320 14.51 4.85 -7.78
N ILE A 321 15.19 5.31 -8.85
CA ILE A 321 16.63 5.57 -8.84
C ILE A 321 16.88 7.07 -8.69
N GLU A 322 17.44 7.49 -7.55
CA GLU A 322 18.15 8.78 -7.49
C GLU A 322 19.34 8.73 -8.45
N THR A 323 19.16 9.29 -9.65
CA THR A 323 20.30 9.54 -10.53
C THR A 323 21.09 10.71 -9.97
N TYR A 324 22.07 10.41 -9.09
CA TYR A 324 23.13 11.35 -8.77
C TYR A 324 23.90 11.66 -10.06
N LEU A 325 23.51 12.72 -10.77
CA LEU A 325 24.34 13.31 -11.80
C LEU A 325 25.49 14.02 -11.06
N PRO A 326 26.75 13.54 -11.15
CA PRO A 326 27.86 14.28 -10.57
C PRO A 326 27.91 15.64 -11.26
N LEU A 327 27.85 16.71 -10.47
CA LEU A 327 28.06 18.07 -10.94
C LEU A 327 29.43 18.13 -11.61
N ILE A 328 29.50 18.06 -12.95
CA ILE A 328 30.73 18.37 -13.68
C ILE A 328 30.90 19.88 -13.57
N ALA A 329 31.63 20.32 -12.54
CA ALA A 329 32.12 21.67 -12.47
C ALA A 329 33.06 21.89 -13.66
N PHE A 330 32.58 22.60 -14.69
CA PHE A 330 33.43 23.11 -15.75
C PHE A 330 34.45 24.07 -15.13
N GLY A 331 35.67 23.57 -14.91
CA GLY A 331 36.80 24.37 -14.47
C GLY A 331 37.01 25.53 -15.44
N ALA A 332 36.95 26.76 -14.92
CA ALA A 332 37.29 27.96 -15.65
C ALA A 332 38.74 27.85 -16.19
N PRO A 333 39.04 28.37 -17.38
CA PRO A 333 40.39 28.30 -17.94
C PRO A 333 41.34 29.17 -17.11
N MET A 334 42.44 28.57 -16.64
CA MET A 334 43.55 29.31 -16.03
C MET A 334 44.10 30.34 -17.02
N ALA A 335 44.13 31.59 -16.59
CA ALA A 335 44.81 32.67 -17.30
C ALA A 335 46.32 32.39 -17.38
N ALA A 336 46.87 32.52 -18.58
CA ALA A 336 48.30 32.45 -18.83
C ALA A 336 49.02 33.61 -18.11
N GLN A 337 49.95 33.28 -17.21
CA GLN A 337 50.96 34.22 -16.75
C GLN A 337 52.10 34.26 -17.77
N SER A 338 52.34 35.45 -18.33
CA SER A 338 53.53 35.80 -19.09
C SER A 338 54.74 35.85 -18.16
N LEU A 339 55.78 35.08 -18.49
CA LEU A 339 57.11 35.20 -17.89
C LEU A 339 57.86 36.35 -18.58
N GLU A 340 58.30 37.34 -17.79
CA GLU A 340 59.52 38.11 -18.05
C GLU A 340 60.68 37.46 -17.30
#